data_AF-A0A392MA98-F1
#
_entry.id   AF-A0A392MA98-F1
#
_cell.length_a   1.000
_cell.length_b   1.000
_cell.length_c   1.000
_cell.angle_alpha   90.00
_cell.angle_beta   90.00
_cell.angle_gamma   90.00
#
_symmetry.space_group_name_H-M   'P 1'
#
loop_
_entity.id
_entity.type
_entity.pdbx_description
1 polymer ?
#
loop_
_entity_poly.entity_id
_entity_poly.type
_entity_poly.pdbx_seq_one_letter_code
_entity_poly.pdbx_strand_id
1 'polypeptide(L)'
;MTGVLVNKINPLSDAYKVLKKDDIILSFDGVPIANDGTVPFRNRERITFDHLVSMKKLNEKAVVRVMRDGQELELSIILRPIQPLVPVHQFDKLPSYYIFAGLVFVPLTQPYLHEYGEDWYNASPRRLCERALRELPKKENQQLVILSQVLMDDINAGYERLADLQV
;
A
#
# COMPACT_ATOMS: atom_id res chain seq x y z
N MET A 1 -16.26 12.06 -24.09
CA MET A 1 -15.65 12.25 -22.76
C MET A 1 -14.87 10.99 -22.43
N THR A 2 -13.62 11.10 -21.99
CA THR A 2 -12.79 9.94 -21.63
C THR A 2 -12.24 10.12 -20.22
N GLY A 3 -11.98 9.01 -19.54
CA GLY A 3 -11.42 9.03 -18.20
C GLY A 3 -11.51 7.68 -17.51
N VAL A 4 -11.07 7.63 -16.25
CA VAL A 4 -11.05 6.41 -15.43
C VAL A 4 -11.88 6.58 -14.16
N LEU A 5 -12.62 5.53 -13.78
CA LEU A 5 -13.49 5.54 -12.60
C LEU A 5 -12.70 5.31 -11.31
N VAL A 6 -12.99 6.13 -10.29
CA VAL A 6 -12.44 5.97 -8.94
C VAL A 6 -13.21 4.88 -8.19
N ASN A 7 -12.65 3.67 -8.17
CA ASN A 7 -13.26 2.53 -7.48
C ASN A 7 -13.00 2.53 -5.97
N LYS A 8 -11.79 2.94 -5.55
CA LYS A 8 -11.35 2.94 -4.15
C LYS A 8 -10.32 4.03 -3.95
N ILE A 9 -10.32 4.64 -2.76
CA ILE A 9 -9.35 5.66 -2.37
C ILE A 9 -8.68 5.20 -1.09
N ASN A 10 -7.36 5.33 -1.01
CA ASN A 10 -6.61 5.01 0.21
C ASN A 10 -6.95 6.04 1.31
N PRO A 11 -7.45 5.63 2.49
CA PRO A 11 -7.86 6.54 3.56
C PRO A 11 -6.75 7.46 4.09
N LEU A 12 -5.48 7.06 3.94
CA LEU A 12 -4.33 7.85 4.40
C LEU A 12 -3.80 8.80 3.32
N SER A 13 -4.34 8.74 2.09
CA SER A 13 -3.99 9.68 1.03
C SER A 13 -4.71 11.02 1.21
N ASP A 14 -4.08 12.12 0.82
CA ASP A 14 -4.79 13.40 0.70
C ASP A 14 -5.88 13.38 -0.37
N ALA A 15 -5.80 12.46 -1.32
CA ALA A 15 -6.87 12.22 -2.28
C ALA A 15 -8.20 11.85 -1.59
N TYR A 16 -8.16 11.20 -0.42
CA TYR A 16 -9.36 10.81 0.34
C TYR A 16 -10.20 12.00 0.81
N LYS A 17 -9.58 13.18 0.95
CA LYS A 17 -10.26 14.40 1.41
C LYS A 17 -11.03 15.10 0.29
N VAL A 18 -10.73 14.79 -0.98
CA VAL A 18 -11.17 15.58 -2.14
C VAL A 18 -11.85 14.73 -3.22
N LEU A 19 -11.31 13.55 -3.52
CA LEU A 19 -11.93 12.59 -4.41
C LEU A 19 -13.03 11.81 -3.69
N LYS A 20 -14.00 11.33 -4.47
CA LYS A 20 -15.05 10.44 -4.01
C LYS A 20 -15.07 9.18 -4.86
N LYS A 21 -15.62 8.11 -4.29
CA LYS A 21 -15.95 6.92 -5.07
C LYS A 21 -16.89 7.33 -6.21
N ASP A 22 -16.69 6.71 -7.36
CA ASP A 22 -17.47 6.90 -8.57
C ASP A 22 -17.22 8.25 -9.31
N ASP A 23 -16.27 9.06 -8.84
CA ASP A 23 -15.70 10.13 -9.65
C ASP A 23 -15.03 9.54 -10.90
N ILE A 24 -15.14 10.22 -12.05
CA ILE A 24 -14.38 9.86 -13.25
C ILE A 24 -13.25 10.87 -13.42
N ILE A 25 -12.00 10.42 -13.33
CA ILE A 25 -10.83 11.26 -13.55
C ILE A 25 -10.66 11.50 -15.05
N LEU A 26 -10.76 12.77 -15.46
CA LEU A 26 -10.69 13.20 -16.85
C LEU A 26 -9.29 13.65 -17.25
N SER A 27 -8.58 14.33 -16.35
CA SER A 27 -7.22 14.82 -16.60
C SER A 27 -6.41 14.99 -15.33
N PHE A 28 -5.09 14.89 -15.47
CA PHE A 28 -4.10 15.14 -14.42
C PHE A 28 -3.13 16.22 -14.90
N ASP A 29 -3.02 17.33 -14.18
CA ASP A 29 -2.28 18.54 -14.55
C ASP A 29 -2.52 19.00 -16.00
N GLY A 30 -3.79 19.01 -16.41
CA GLY A 30 -4.20 19.39 -17.75
C GLY A 30 -3.96 18.32 -18.83
N VAL A 31 -3.29 17.20 -18.51
CA VAL A 31 -3.09 16.09 -19.45
C VAL A 31 -4.33 15.19 -19.45
N PRO A 32 -5.04 15.01 -20.58
CA PRO A 32 -6.25 14.20 -20.64
C PRO A 32 -5.93 12.71 -20.51
N ILE A 33 -6.77 12.00 -19.74
CA ILE A 33 -6.68 10.56 -19.51
C ILE A 33 -7.69 9.83 -20.42
N ALA A 34 -7.24 8.79 -21.10
CA ALA A 34 -8.10 7.94 -21.92
C ALA A 34 -8.86 6.89 -21.10
N ASN A 35 -9.84 6.22 -21.71
CA ASN A 35 -10.68 5.21 -21.06
C ASN A 35 -9.90 3.97 -20.57
N ASP A 36 -8.72 3.72 -21.13
CA ASP A 36 -7.80 2.66 -20.74
C ASP A 36 -6.77 3.12 -19.67
N GLY A 37 -6.91 4.34 -19.15
CA GLY A 37 -5.99 4.92 -18.16
C GLY A 37 -4.66 5.40 -18.74
N THR A 38 -4.53 5.49 -20.07
CA THR A 38 -3.30 5.95 -20.69
C THR A 38 -3.29 7.45 -20.96
N VAL A 39 -2.09 8.03 -20.99
CA VAL A 39 -1.80 9.43 -21.37
C VAL A 39 -0.77 9.45 -22.51
N PRO A 40 -0.71 10.53 -23.31
CA PRO A 40 0.35 10.71 -24.29
C PRO A 40 1.73 10.73 -23.62
N PHE A 41 2.71 10.04 -24.22
CA PHE A 41 4.08 9.98 -23.69
C PHE A 41 5.10 10.62 -24.63
N ARG A 42 5.37 9.96 -25.77
CA ARG A 42 6.33 10.39 -26.79
C ARG A 42 5.79 10.07 -28.17
N ASN A 43 5.95 10.95 -29.14
CA ASN A 43 5.49 10.73 -30.52
C ASN A 43 4.03 10.19 -30.56
N ARG A 44 3.86 8.91 -30.92
CA ARG A 44 2.58 8.20 -30.98
C ARG A 44 2.41 7.15 -29.86
N GLU A 45 3.32 7.13 -28.90
CA GLU A 45 3.31 6.22 -27.75
C GLU A 45 2.45 6.77 -26.61
N ARG A 46 1.87 5.84 -25.86
CA ARG A 46 1.02 6.11 -24.69
C ARG A 46 1.55 5.30 -23.51
N ILE A 47 1.41 5.83 -22.31
CA ILE A 47 1.83 5.20 -21.05
C ILE A 47 0.72 5.31 -20.01
N THR A 48 0.73 4.50 -18.96
CA THR A 48 -0.22 4.64 -17.85
C THR A 48 -0.08 6.03 -17.20
N PHE A 49 -1.19 6.62 -16.78
CA PHE A 49 -1.16 7.95 -16.15
C PHE A 49 -0.37 7.97 -14.83
N ASP A 50 -0.14 6.80 -14.21
CA ASP A 50 0.77 6.62 -13.06
C ASP A 50 2.15 7.24 -13.31
N HIS A 51 2.61 7.27 -14.57
CA HIS A 51 3.84 7.95 -14.95
C HIS A 51 3.83 9.43 -14.51
N LEU A 52 2.75 10.17 -14.78
CA LEU A 52 2.62 11.58 -14.40
C LEU A 52 2.64 11.77 -12.89
N VAL A 53 1.99 10.85 -12.16
CA VAL A 53 2.00 10.84 -10.69
C VAL A 53 3.40 10.59 -10.15
N SER A 54 4.15 9.65 -10.74
CA SER A 54 5.51 9.29 -10.31
C SER A 54 6.55 10.39 -10.57
N MET A 55 6.29 11.29 -11.52
CA MET A 55 7.17 12.42 -11.84
C MET A 55 7.05 13.58 -10.85
N LYS A 56 6.03 13.56 -9.99
CA LYS A 56 5.78 14.60 -8.99
C LYS A 56 6.72 14.50 -7.81
N LYS A 57 7.12 15.65 -7.28
CA LYS A 57 7.93 15.72 -6.06
C LYS A 57 7.08 15.47 -4.81
N LEU A 58 7.76 15.09 -3.73
CA LEU A 58 7.13 14.96 -2.42
C LEU A 58 6.43 16.27 -2.02
N ASN A 59 5.17 16.17 -1.60
CA ASN A 59 4.32 17.30 -1.21
C ASN A 59 3.97 18.26 -2.36
N GLU A 60 4.22 17.90 -3.61
CA GLU A 60 3.80 18.70 -4.75
C GLU A 60 2.29 18.63 -4.93
N LYS A 61 1.70 19.75 -5.35
CA LYS A 61 0.29 19.85 -5.69
C LYS A 61 0.06 19.35 -7.12
N ALA A 62 -0.96 18.52 -7.30
CA ALA A 62 -1.48 18.10 -8.58
C ALA A 62 -2.91 18.59 -8.75
N VAL A 63 -3.24 19.06 -9.95
CA VAL A 63 -4.58 19.48 -10.35
C VAL A 63 -5.23 18.32 -11.07
N VAL A 64 -6.35 17.84 -10.54
CA VAL A 64 -7.09 16.70 -11.09
C VAL A 64 -8.48 17.18 -11.47
N ARG A 65 -8.84 17.00 -12.74
CA ARG A 65 -10.19 17.30 -13.21
C ARG A 65 -11.02 16.04 -13.20
N VAL A 66 -12.19 16.10 -12.59
CA VAL A 66 -13.08 14.95 -12.43
C VAL A 66 -14.48 15.28 -12.94
N MET A 67 -15.20 14.27 -13.38
CA MET A 67 -16.65 14.30 -13.55
C MET A 67 -17.30 13.71 -12.30
N ARG A 68 -18.17 14.48 -11.65
CA ARG A 68 -18.95 14.07 -10.48
C ARG A 68 -20.39 14.52 -10.65
N ASP A 69 -21.35 13.60 -10.54
CA ASP A 69 -22.78 13.90 -10.64
C ASP A 69 -23.15 14.68 -11.93
N GLY A 70 -22.45 14.40 -13.04
CA GLY A 70 -22.66 15.07 -14.33
C GLY A 70 -22.01 16.45 -14.46
N GLN A 71 -21.26 16.92 -13.47
CA GLN A 71 -20.52 18.18 -13.50
C GLN A 71 -19.00 17.98 -13.49
N GLU A 72 -18.28 18.77 -14.28
CA GLU A 72 -16.82 18.82 -14.22
C GLU A 72 -16.36 19.68 -13.04
N LEU A 73 -15.46 19.12 -12.22
CA LEU A 73 -14.85 19.77 -11.07
C LEU A 73 -13.33 19.74 -11.22
N GLU A 74 -12.69 20.83 -10.86
CA GLU A 74 -11.23 20.90 -10.73
C GLU A 74 -10.85 20.79 -9.25
N LEU A 75 -10.03 19.79 -8.93
CA LEU A 75 -9.64 19.45 -7.57
C LEU A 75 -8.11 19.53 -7.43
N SER A 76 -7.67 19.91 -6.23
CA SER A 76 -6.25 20.03 -5.90
C SER A 76 -5.86 18.96 -4.89
N ILE A 77 -4.86 18.14 -5.20
CA ILE A 77 -4.38 17.06 -4.34
C ILE A 77 -2.91 17.29 -4.01
N ILE A 78 -2.51 17.14 -2.75
CA ILE A 78 -1.10 17.09 -2.34
C ILE A 78 -0.62 15.64 -2.45
N LEU A 79 0.47 15.41 -3.19
CA LEU A 79 0.97 14.06 -3.41
C LEU A 79 2.03 13.67 -2.38
N ARG A 80 1.75 12.58 -1.67
CA ARG A 80 2.63 12.00 -0.65
C ARG A 80 2.69 10.48 -0.83
N PRO A 81 3.87 9.86 -0.67
CA PRO A 81 3.99 8.42 -0.68
C PRO A 81 3.21 7.85 0.50
N ILE A 82 2.45 6.79 0.23
CA ILE A 82 1.74 6.07 1.28
C ILE A 82 2.57 4.85 1.64
N GLN A 83 2.95 4.76 2.90
CA GLN A 83 3.63 3.58 3.40
C GLN A 83 2.68 2.38 3.35
N PRO A 84 3.09 1.24 2.77
CA PRO A 84 2.29 0.02 2.82
C PRO A 84 2.19 -0.50 4.26
N LEU A 85 1.14 -1.25 4.57
CA LEU A 85 0.97 -1.86 5.90
C LEU A 85 2.10 -2.84 6.23
N VAL A 86 2.54 -3.59 5.22
CA VAL A 86 3.70 -4.48 5.28
C VAL A 86 4.80 -3.85 4.43
N PRO A 87 5.89 -3.36 5.04
CA PRO A 87 6.99 -2.74 4.31
C PRO A 87 7.65 -3.71 3.32
N VAL A 88 7.82 -3.26 2.08
CA VAL A 88 8.45 -4.03 0.97
C VAL A 88 9.98 -4.09 1.16
N HIS A 89 10.58 -3.01 1.65
CA HIS A 89 12.03 -2.92 1.87
C HIS A 89 12.32 -2.21 3.20
N GLN A 90 13.41 -2.63 3.85
CA GLN A 90 14.02 -1.91 4.97
C GLN A 90 15.51 -1.82 4.70
N PHE A 91 15.97 -0.64 4.30
CA PHE A 91 17.39 -0.38 4.04
C PHE A 91 18.06 0.10 5.32
N ASP A 92 19.23 -0.45 5.63
CA ASP A 92 20.10 -0.06 6.75
C ASP A 92 19.38 0.02 8.12
N LYS A 93 18.32 -0.77 8.28
CA LYS A 93 17.52 -0.82 9.50
C LYS A 93 17.48 -2.24 10.04
N LEU A 94 17.88 -2.38 11.30
CA LEU A 94 17.72 -3.64 12.03
C LEU A 94 16.22 -3.94 12.23
N PRO A 95 15.78 -5.19 12.00
CA PRO A 95 14.42 -5.61 12.31
C PRO A 95 14.10 -5.32 13.77
N SER A 96 12.95 -4.68 14.01
CA SER A 96 12.45 -4.47 15.37
C SER A 96 11.82 -5.76 15.89
N TYR A 97 12.08 -6.09 17.15
CA TYR A 97 11.48 -7.24 17.81
C TYR A 97 11.22 -6.93 19.28
N TYR A 98 10.30 -7.66 19.88
CA TYR A 98 9.99 -7.60 21.31
C TYR A 98 9.84 -9.01 21.83
N ILE A 99 10.49 -9.33 22.96
CA ILE A 99 10.42 -10.66 23.56
C ILE A 99 9.79 -10.54 24.95
N PHE A 100 8.77 -11.35 25.20
CA PHE A 100 8.13 -11.45 26.50
C PHE A 100 7.88 -12.91 26.84
N ALA A 101 8.42 -13.39 27.95
CA ALA A 101 8.29 -14.80 28.38
C ALA A 101 8.65 -15.83 27.29
N GLY A 102 9.65 -15.52 26.45
CA GLY A 102 10.07 -16.36 25.31
C GLY A 102 9.25 -16.17 24.03
N LEU A 103 8.11 -15.46 24.05
CA LEU A 103 7.33 -15.15 22.85
C LEU A 103 8.00 -14.03 22.06
N VAL A 104 8.36 -14.28 20.80
CA VAL A 104 9.07 -13.34 19.93
C VAL A 104 8.10 -12.63 18.99
N PHE A 105 7.87 -11.35 19.24
CA PHE A 105 7.00 -10.50 18.42
C PHE A 105 7.82 -9.67 17.44
N VAL A 106 7.42 -9.68 16.17
CA VAL A 106 8.06 -8.89 15.10
C VAL A 106 7.01 -8.21 14.22
N PRO A 107 7.27 -7.01 13.68
CA PRO A 107 6.48 -6.48 12.58
C PRO A 107 6.67 -7.37 11.35
N LEU A 108 5.57 -7.76 10.71
CA LEU A 108 5.60 -8.43 9.43
C LEU A 108 6.15 -7.47 8.37
N THR A 109 7.11 -7.97 7.62
CA THR A 109 7.75 -7.27 6.50
C THR A 109 7.82 -8.21 5.32
N GLN A 110 7.96 -7.68 4.10
CA GLN A 110 8.16 -8.54 2.94
C GLN A 110 9.49 -9.33 3.00
N PRO A 111 10.61 -8.76 3.50
CA PRO A 111 11.80 -9.55 3.81
C PRO A 111 11.55 -10.75 4.72
N TYR A 112 10.69 -10.64 5.74
CA TYR A 112 10.29 -11.79 6.56
C TYR A 112 9.59 -12.87 5.73
N LEU A 113 8.67 -12.48 4.84
CA LEU A 113 8.01 -13.44 3.95
C LEU A 113 8.99 -14.07 2.96
N HIS A 114 10.02 -13.35 2.52
CA HIS A 114 11.05 -13.89 1.63
C HIS A 114 11.92 -14.99 2.28
N GLU A 115 11.91 -15.14 3.61
CA GLU A 115 12.59 -16.25 4.29
C GLU A 115 11.97 -17.62 3.93
N TYR A 116 10.73 -17.66 3.43
CA TYR A 116 10.09 -18.88 2.90
C TYR A 116 10.59 -19.27 1.50
N GLY A 117 11.58 -18.55 0.95
CA GLY A 117 12.23 -18.86 -0.33
C GLY A 117 11.65 -18.10 -1.53
N GLU A 118 12.10 -18.47 -2.73
CA GLU A 118 11.72 -17.79 -3.98
C GLU A 118 10.21 -17.81 -4.23
N ASP A 119 9.54 -18.91 -3.91
CA ASP A 119 8.09 -19.08 -4.01
C ASP A 119 7.35 -18.77 -2.70
N TRP A 120 7.83 -17.78 -1.94
CA TRP A 120 7.21 -17.33 -0.69
C TRP A 120 5.70 -17.05 -0.82
N TYR A 121 5.25 -16.64 -2.01
CA TYR A 121 3.84 -16.37 -2.28
C TYR A 121 2.96 -17.60 -1.99
N ASN A 122 3.44 -18.80 -2.32
CA ASN A 122 2.75 -20.06 -2.06
C ASN A 122 3.22 -20.75 -0.77
N ALA A 123 4.49 -20.57 -0.37
CA ALA A 123 5.08 -21.25 0.78
C ALA A 123 4.79 -20.58 2.13
N SER A 124 4.63 -19.26 2.16
CA SER A 124 4.35 -18.53 3.40
C SER A 124 2.90 -18.73 3.88
N PRO A 125 2.61 -18.52 5.18
CA PRO A 125 1.26 -18.64 5.71
C PRO A 125 0.27 -17.76 4.94
N ARG A 126 -0.71 -18.40 4.32
CA ARG A 126 -1.66 -17.76 3.39
C ARG A 126 -2.34 -16.52 3.95
N ARG A 127 -2.66 -16.52 5.25
CA ARG A 127 -3.25 -15.36 5.94
C ARG A 127 -2.27 -14.18 6.01
N LEU A 128 -0.99 -14.41 6.29
CA LEU A 128 0.01 -13.34 6.34
C LEU A 128 0.29 -12.79 4.94
N CYS A 129 0.44 -13.68 3.95
CA CYS A 129 0.63 -13.32 2.54
C CYS A 129 -0.53 -12.46 2.01
N GLU A 130 -1.77 -12.90 2.24
CA GLU A 130 -2.96 -12.15 1.80
C GLU A 130 -3.00 -10.75 2.41
N ARG A 131 -2.71 -10.62 3.70
CA ARG A 131 -2.74 -9.32 4.39
C ARG A 131 -1.62 -8.41 3.92
N ALA A 132 -0.42 -8.95 3.68
CA ALA A 132 0.69 -8.19 3.12
C ALA A 132 0.37 -7.59 1.74
N LEU A 133 -0.37 -8.32 0.90
CA LEU A 133 -0.68 -7.90 -0.47
C LEU A 133 -1.93 -7.02 -0.60
N ARG A 134 -2.91 -7.19 0.29
CA ARG A 134 -4.25 -6.57 0.12
C ARG A 134 -4.61 -5.51 1.14
N GLU A 135 -4.06 -5.60 2.35
CA GLU A 135 -4.44 -4.66 3.41
C GLU A 135 -3.69 -3.34 3.30
N LEU A 136 -4.44 -2.26 3.49
CA LEU A 136 -3.90 -0.91 3.59
C LEU A 136 -3.87 -0.50 5.06
N PRO A 137 -2.89 0.32 5.48
CA PRO A 137 -2.88 0.85 6.83
C PRO A 137 -4.09 1.76 7.04
N LYS A 138 -4.75 1.60 8.19
CA LYS A 138 -5.90 2.39 8.65
C LYS A 138 -5.46 3.59 9.48
N LYS A 139 -4.27 3.53 10.06
CA LYS A 139 -3.66 4.58 10.89
C LYS A 139 -2.22 4.81 10.45
N GLU A 140 -1.73 6.02 10.69
CA GLU A 140 -0.32 6.34 10.50
C GLU A 140 0.55 5.43 11.39
N ASN A 141 1.66 4.96 10.83
CA ASN A 141 2.60 4.04 11.50
C ASN A 141 1.98 2.71 11.99
N GLN A 142 0.81 2.32 11.46
CA GLN A 142 0.25 1.01 11.76
C GLN A 142 1.18 -0.09 11.23
N GLN A 143 1.46 -1.07 12.09
CA GLN A 143 2.23 -2.26 11.73
C GLN A 143 1.37 -3.51 11.93
N LEU A 144 1.62 -4.52 11.12
CA LEU A 144 1.08 -5.85 11.30
C LEU A 144 2.06 -6.62 12.17
N VAL A 145 1.75 -6.86 13.44
CA VAL A 145 2.63 -7.61 14.35
C VAL A 145 2.28 -9.08 14.33
N ILE A 146 3.31 -9.93 14.30
CA ILE A 146 3.18 -11.38 14.38
C ILE A 146 3.98 -11.92 15.57
N LEU A 147 3.49 -13.01 16.16
CA LEU A 147 4.29 -13.93 16.95
C LEU A 147 5.07 -14.81 15.97
N SER A 148 6.36 -14.55 15.81
CA SER A 148 7.21 -15.31 14.88
C SER A 148 7.52 -16.71 15.42
N GLN A 149 7.94 -16.79 16.68
CA GLN A 149 8.31 -18.05 17.33
C GLN A 149 8.23 -17.94 18.87
N VAL A 150 8.35 -19.08 19.54
CA VAL A 150 8.46 -19.20 20.99
C VAL A 150 9.79 -19.85 21.37
N LEU A 151 10.59 -19.14 22.16
CA LEU A 151 11.80 -19.66 22.79
C LEU A 151 11.40 -20.46 24.03
N MET A 152 11.57 -21.79 23.97
CA MET A 152 11.05 -22.72 24.98
C MET A 152 11.59 -22.42 26.39
N ASP A 153 10.67 -22.34 27.35
CA ASP A 153 10.94 -22.16 28.79
C ASP A 153 9.73 -22.67 29.60
N ASP A 154 9.92 -23.02 30.87
CA ASP A 154 8.84 -23.48 31.75
C ASP A 154 7.67 -22.48 31.82
N ILE A 155 7.96 -21.18 31.74
CA ILE A 155 6.95 -20.12 31.78
C ILE A 155 6.00 -20.12 30.56
N ASN A 156 6.42 -20.71 29.44
CA ASN A 156 5.64 -20.76 28.20
C ASN A 156 5.24 -22.18 27.78
N ALA A 157 5.28 -23.12 28.73
CA ALA A 157 4.81 -24.48 28.53
C ALA A 157 3.38 -24.52 27.96
N GLY A 158 3.19 -25.25 26.86
CA GLY A 158 1.94 -25.35 26.11
C GLY A 158 1.79 -24.38 24.94
N TYR A 159 2.70 -23.40 24.78
CA TYR A 159 2.69 -22.44 23.66
C TYR A 159 3.79 -22.67 22.62
N GLU A 160 4.58 -23.72 22.75
CA GLU A 160 5.83 -23.93 22.00
C GLU A 160 5.62 -24.09 20.49
N ARG A 161 4.40 -24.47 20.08
CA ARG A 161 4.05 -24.66 18.66
C ARG A 161 3.42 -23.43 18.01
N LEU A 162 3.28 -22.33 18.75
CA LEU A 162 2.75 -21.08 18.18
C LEU A 162 3.84 -20.41 17.34
N ALA A 163 3.53 -20.19 16.06
CA ALA A 163 4.41 -19.49 15.13
C ALA A 163 3.56 -18.84 14.01
N ASP A 164 4.06 -17.75 13.47
CA ASP A 164 3.47 -16.99 12.36
C ASP A 164 2.01 -16.56 12.57
N LEU A 165 1.66 -16.22 13.81
CA LEU A 165 0.32 -15.80 14.19
C LEU A 165 0.25 -14.28 14.33
N GLN A 166 -0.71 -13.65 13.67
CA GLN A 166 -1.02 -12.26 13.93
C GLN A 166 -1.56 -12.10 15.37
N VAL A 167 -1.06 -11.08 16.07
CA VAL A 167 -1.57 -10.64 17.37
C VAL A 167 -2.23 -9.26 17.32
#